data_AF-A0A8J1L141-F1
#
_entry.id   AF-A0A8J1L141-F1
#
_cell.length_a   1.000
_cell.length_b   1.000
_cell.length_c   1.000
_cell.angle_alpha   90.00
_cell.angle_beta   90.00
_cell.angle_gamma   90.00
#
_symmetry.space_group_name_H-M   'P 1'
#
loop_
_entity.id
_entity.type
_entity.pdbx_description
1 polymer ?
#
loop_
_entity_poly.entity_id
_entity_poly.type
_entity_poly.pdbx_seq_one_letter_code
_entity_poly.pdbx_strand_id
1 'polypeptide(L)'
;MAEGQEPYAGQYPVEHLIREAQPPKLRSKTWSQSFVSFLESCLTKDPSERGSAEELLQHPFIKELPPKKIIRAEIEEHLRALQNRPAKKGLKGKALKQLRRACDFYARNTAEEQKLALQMALEGFPCN
;
A
#
# COMPACT_ATOMS: atom_id res chain seq x y z
N MET A 1 -6.66 -4.48 -0.88
CA MET A 1 -6.84 -5.87 -1.34
C MET A 1 -6.68 -5.98 -2.84
N ALA A 2 -7.62 -5.46 -3.65
CA ALA A 2 -7.53 -5.57 -5.11
C ALA A 2 -6.28 -4.87 -5.71
N GLU A 3 -6.06 -3.59 -5.37
CA GLU A 3 -4.97 -2.80 -5.96
C GLU A 3 -3.82 -2.50 -5.00
N GLY A 4 -3.78 -3.21 -3.86
CA GLY A 4 -2.73 -3.04 -2.85
C GLY A 4 -2.75 -1.72 -2.05
N GLN A 5 -3.50 -0.70 -2.49
CA GLN A 5 -3.65 0.60 -1.82
C GLN A 5 -5.12 1.04 -1.81
N GLU A 6 -5.47 1.86 -0.83
CA GLU A 6 -6.76 2.52 -0.71
C GLU A 6 -6.96 3.63 -1.75
N PRO A 7 -8.22 4.02 -2.05
CA PRO A 7 -8.51 5.26 -2.76
C PRO A 7 -7.92 6.45 -2.01
N TYR A 8 -7.36 7.42 -2.75
CA TYR A 8 -6.77 8.66 -2.22
C TYR A 8 -5.50 8.51 -1.35
N ALA A 9 -4.82 7.36 -1.39
CA ALA A 9 -3.54 7.18 -0.69
C ALA A 9 -2.57 8.34 -0.99
N GLY A 10 -2.09 9.01 0.07
CA GLY A 10 -1.17 10.15 -0.02
C GLY A 10 -1.80 11.52 -0.37
N GLN A 11 -3.13 11.60 -0.52
CA GLN A 11 -3.85 12.85 -0.76
C GLN A 11 -4.44 13.41 0.54
N TYR A 12 -4.54 14.73 0.67
CA TYR A 12 -5.14 15.39 1.84
C TYR A 12 -5.90 16.66 1.42
N PRO A 13 -7.06 16.97 2.05
CA PRO A 13 -7.72 16.23 3.13
C PRO A 13 -8.65 15.10 2.61
N VAL A 14 -8.41 13.86 3.07
CA VAL A 14 -9.13 12.66 2.61
C VAL A 14 -10.64 12.73 2.89
N GLU A 15 -11.06 13.28 4.03
CA GLU A 15 -12.48 13.36 4.41
C GLU A 15 -13.30 14.14 3.37
N HIS A 16 -12.77 15.28 2.91
CA HIS A 16 -13.42 16.11 1.90
C HIS A 16 -13.54 15.35 0.58
N LEU A 17 -12.47 14.65 0.15
CA LEU A 17 -12.48 13.84 -1.06
C LEU A 17 -13.53 12.72 -0.97
N ILE A 18 -13.60 12.02 0.17
CA ILE A 18 -14.62 10.99 0.38
C ILE A 18 -16.02 11.58 0.30
N ARG A 19 -16.25 12.78 0.86
CA ARG A 19 -17.56 13.45 0.94
C ARG A 19 -18.04 14.01 -0.40
N GLU A 20 -17.17 14.67 -1.15
CA GLU A 20 -17.56 15.39 -2.37
C GLU A 20 -17.35 14.59 -3.66
N ALA A 21 -16.38 13.68 -3.69
CA ALA A 21 -16.10 12.93 -4.91
C ALA A 21 -17.15 11.84 -5.15
N GLN A 22 -17.23 11.44 -6.42
CA GLN A 22 -17.97 10.26 -6.84
C GLN A 22 -17.38 8.98 -6.22
N PRO A 23 -18.20 7.92 -6.06
CA PRO A 23 -17.73 6.64 -5.57
C PRO A 23 -16.46 6.16 -6.30
N PRO A 24 -15.43 5.72 -5.56
CA PRO A 24 -14.19 5.31 -6.18
C PRO A 24 -14.38 4.04 -7.01
N LYS A 25 -13.69 3.97 -8.15
CA LYS A 25 -13.69 2.80 -9.03
C LYS A 25 -12.31 2.18 -9.07
N LEU A 26 -12.25 0.91 -9.46
CA LEU A 26 -10.99 0.22 -9.74
C LEU A 26 -10.28 0.92 -10.90
N ARG A 27 -8.97 1.14 -10.77
CA ARG A 27 -8.12 1.74 -11.81
C ARG A 27 -7.88 0.76 -12.95
N SER A 28 -7.66 -0.51 -12.62
CA SER A 28 -7.46 -1.56 -13.61
C SER A 28 -8.79 -2.08 -14.17
N LYS A 29 -8.80 -2.43 -15.46
CA LYS A 29 -9.93 -3.10 -16.14
C LYS A 29 -9.82 -4.64 -16.13
N THR A 30 -8.82 -5.19 -15.45
CA THR A 30 -8.57 -6.65 -15.40
C THR A 30 -9.53 -7.42 -14.49
N TRP A 31 -10.41 -6.72 -13.79
CA TRP A 31 -11.31 -7.29 -12.80
C TRP A 31 -12.60 -7.81 -13.44
N SER A 32 -13.16 -8.89 -12.89
CA SER A 32 -14.41 -9.46 -13.40
C SER A 32 -15.57 -8.50 -13.20
N GLN A 33 -16.54 -8.52 -14.12
CA GLN A 33 -17.71 -7.65 -14.04
C GLN A 33 -18.53 -7.90 -12.76
N SER A 34 -18.60 -9.16 -12.30
CA SER A 34 -19.24 -9.52 -11.03
C SER A 34 -18.57 -8.84 -9.83
N PHE A 35 -17.24 -8.76 -9.82
CA PHE A 35 -16.52 -8.05 -8.76
C PHE A 35 -16.74 -6.53 -8.82
N VAL A 36 -16.70 -5.95 -10.02
CA VAL A 36 -16.97 -4.52 -10.21
C VAL A 36 -18.39 -4.16 -9.73
N SER A 37 -19.39 -4.93 -10.14
CA SER A 37 -20.79 -4.77 -9.73
C SER A 37 -20.95 -4.85 -8.21
N PHE A 38 -20.27 -5.80 -7.56
CA PHE A 38 -20.30 -5.93 -6.10
C PHE A 38 -19.77 -4.67 -5.41
N LEU A 39 -18.66 -4.10 -5.90
CA LEU A 39 -18.09 -2.87 -5.35
C LEU A 39 -19.01 -1.67 -5.57
N GLU A 40 -19.69 -1.58 -6.71
CA GLU A 40 -20.68 -0.53 -6.97
C GLU A 40 -21.83 -0.57 -5.95
N SER A 41 -22.33 -1.76 -5.60
CA SER A 41 -23.34 -1.92 -4.53
C SER A 41 -22.80 -1.54 -3.14
N CYS A 42 -21.53 -1.81 -2.85
CA CYS A 42 -20.91 -1.47 -1.55
C CYS A 42 -20.63 0.03 -1.42
N LEU A 43 -20.29 0.69 -2.53
CA LEU A 43 -19.79 2.07 -2.55
C LEU A 43 -20.88 3.08 -2.92
N THR A 44 -22.16 2.68 -2.89
CA THR A 44 -23.29 3.60 -3.02
C THR A 44 -23.17 4.71 -1.98
N LYS A 45 -23.20 5.95 -2.48
CA LYS A 45 -22.95 7.15 -1.70
C LYS A 45 -24.03 7.39 -0.65
N ASP A 46 -25.29 7.30 -1.07
CA ASP A 46 -26.45 7.37 -0.20
C ASP A 46 -26.52 6.11 0.67
N PRO A 47 -26.48 6.23 2.01
CA PRO A 47 -26.63 5.09 2.90
C PRO A 47 -27.96 4.36 2.77
N SER A 48 -29.03 5.04 2.36
CA SER A 48 -30.38 4.48 2.23
C SER A 48 -30.50 3.56 1.02
N GLU A 49 -29.77 3.87 -0.05
CA GLU A 49 -29.69 3.08 -1.29
C GLU A 49 -28.54 2.06 -1.25
N ARG A 50 -27.74 2.05 -0.18
CA ARG A 50 -26.64 1.09 -0.03
C ARG A 50 -27.19 -0.25 0.39
N GLY A 51 -26.84 -1.29 -0.36
CA GLY A 51 -27.26 -2.66 -0.05
C GLY A 51 -26.91 -3.06 1.38
N SER A 52 -27.87 -3.65 2.06
CA SER A 52 -27.70 -4.26 3.39
C SER A 52 -26.69 -5.41 3.35
N ALA A 53 -26.19 -5.82 4.52
CA ALA A 53 -25.28 -6.97 4.60
C ALA A 53 -25.95 -8.25 4.05
N GLU A 54 -27.24 -8.44 4.33
CA GLU A 54 -28.03 -9.57 3.84
C GLU A 54 -28.12 -9.59 2.31
N GLU A 55 -28.36 -8.45 1.67
CA GLU A 55 -28.42 -8.32 0.22
C GLU A 55 -27.05 -8.53 -0.43
N LEU A 56 -25.99 -7.92 0.14
CA LEU A 56 -24.63 -8.06 -0.35
C LEU A 56 -24.13 -9.52 -0.28
N LEU A 57 -24.56 -10.28 0.73
CA LEU A 57 -24.27 -11.71 0.84
C LEU A 57 -24.96 -12.56 -0.25
N GLN A 58 -26.07 -12.07 -0.81
CA GLN A 58 -26.76 -12.74 -1.93
C GLN A 58 -26.19 -12.35 -3.31
N HIS A 59 -25.31 -11.35 -3.38
CA HIS A 59 -24.72 -10.90 -4.64
C HIS A 59 -23.92 -12.05 -5.31
N PRO A 60 -23.98 -12.21 -6.65
CA PRO A 60 -23.31 -13.31 -7.36
C PRO A 60 -21.82 -13.46 -7.02
N PHE A 61 -21.11 -12.34 -6.88
CA PHE A 61 -19.69 -12.32 -6.48
C PHE A 61 -19.40 -13.08 -5.17
N ILE A 62 -20.32 -13.05 -4.20
CA ILE A 62 -20.17 -13.72 -2.90
C ILE A 62 -20.84 -15.11 -2.93
N LYS A 63 -21.99 -15.22 -3.60
CA LYS A 63 -22.77 -16.45 -3.64
C LYS A 63 -22.08 -17.56 -4.44
N GLU A 64 -21.36 -17.20 -5.50
CA GLU A 64 -20.69 -18.14 -6.42
C GLU A 64 -19.22 -18.38 -6.06
N LEU A 65 -18.84 -18.12 -4.80
CA LEU A 65 -17.48 -18.35 -4.33
C LEU A 65 -17.12 -19.85 -4.33
N PRO A 66 -15.86 -20.20 -4.65
CA PRO A 66 -15.41 -21.58 -4.53
C PRO A 66 -15.49 -22.05 -3.07
N PRO A 67 -15.56 -23.37 -2.83
CA PRO A 67 -15.61 -23.93 -1.48
C PRO A 67 -14.49 -23.39 -0.61
N LYS A 68 -14.83 -22.97 0.62
CA LYS A 68 -13.89 -22.39 1.59
C LYS A 68 -12.60 -23.21 1.77
N LYS A 69 -12.69 -24.53 1.62
CA LYS A 69 -11.55 -25.44 1.67
C LYS A 69 -10.47 -25.12 0.64
N ILE A 70 -10.85 -24.76 -0.59
CA ILE A 70 -9.92 -24.42 -1.68
C ILE A 70 -9.19 -23.12 -1.36
N ILE A 71 -9.96 -22.05 -1.09
CA ILE A 71 -9.41 -20.73 -0.74
C ILE A 71 -8.48 -20.83 0.48
N ARG A 72 -8.89 -21.58 1.51
CA ARG A 72 -8.08 -21.78 2.71
C ARG A 72 -6.77 -22.51 2.39
N ALA A 73 -6.79 -23.54 1.55
CA ALA A 73 -5.59 -24.25 1.15
C ALA A 73 -4.62 -23.33 0.39
N GLU A 74 -5.11 -22.51 -0.53
CA GLU A 74 -4.30 -21.52 -1.27
C GLU A 74 -3.67 -20.49 -0.32
N ILE A 75 -4.45 -19.98 0.65
CA ILE A 75 -3.94 -19.06 1.67
C ILE A 75 -2.86 -19.74 2.52
N GLU A 76 -3.11 -20.96 2.99
CA GLU A 76 -2.15 -21.73 3.80
C GLU A 76 -0.84 -22.00 3.04
N GLU A 77 -0.92 -22.34 1.76
CA GLU A 77 0.24 -22.51 0.88
C GLU A 77 1.03 -21.20 0.74
N HIS A 78 0.34 -20.09 0.47
CA HIS A 78 0.98 -18.78 0.37
C HIS A 78 1.68 -18.37 1.68
N LEU A 79 1.05 -18.61 2.82
CA LEU A 79 1.63 -18.32 4.14
C LEU A 79 2.86 -19.18 4.41
N ARG A 80 2.85 -20.47 4.05
CA ARG A 80 4.04 -21.35 4.13
C ARG A 80 5.17 -20.84 3.24
N ALA A 81 4.86 -20.43 2.01
CA ALA A 81 5.87 -19.86 1.11
C ALA A 81 6.50 -18.59 1.70
N LEU A 82 5.72 -17.72 2.37
CA LEU A 82 6.22 -16.53 3.05
C LEU A 82 7.17 -16.85 4.20
N GLN A 83 6.89 -17.90 4.99
CA GLN A 83 7.76 -18.34 6.08
C GLN A 83 9.10 -18.87 5.59
N ASN A 84 9.10 -19.54 4.43
CA ASN A 84 10.29 -20.13 3.83
C ASN A 84 11.03 -19.18 2.88
N ARG A 85 10.56 -17.93 2.72
CA ARG A 85 11.26 -16.95 1.88
C ARG A 85 12.64 -16.68 2.48
N PRO A 86 13.73 -16.80 1.70
CA PRO A 86 15.02 -16.34 2.17
C PRO A 86 14.87 -14.86 2.51
N ALA A 87 15.31 -14.48 3.72
CA ALA A 87 15.30 -13.09 4.13
C ALA A 87 15.88 -12.25 2.98
N LYS A 88 15.10 -11.29 2.46
CA LYS A 88 15.65 -10.29 1.54
C LYS A 88 16.93 -9.81 2.20
N LYS A 89 18.08 -9.95 1.53
CA LYS A 89 19.34 -9.47 2.08
C LYS A 89 19.11 -7.99 2.34
N GLY A 90 18.87 -7.63 3.60
CA GLY A 90 18.85 -6.23 4.02
C GLY A 90 20.19 -5.62 3.62
N LEU A 91 20.28 -4.30 3.52
CA LEU A 91 21.58 -3.66 3.42
C LEU A 91 22.44 -4.20 4.58
N LYS A 92 23.45 -5.03 4.29
CA LYS A 92 24.32 -5.63 5.30
C LYS A 92 25.67 -4.92 5.29
N GLY A 93 26.36 -4.97 6.42
CA GLY A 93 27.75 -4.52 6.51
C GLY A 93 27.90 -3.00 6.44
N LYS A 94 28.90 -2.53 5.67
CA LYS A 94 29.35 -1.13 5.66
C LYS A 94 28.26 -0.17 5.20
N ALA A 95 27.44 -0.55 4.23
CA ALA A 95 26.38 0.30 3.67
C ALA A 95 25.33 0.70 4.72
N LEU A 96 24.89 -0.23 5.57
CA LEU A 96 23.92 0.07 6.64
C LEU A 96 24.52 0.98 7.73
N LYS A 97 25.81 0.77 8.07
CA LYS A 97 26.52 1.62 9.02
C LYS A 97 26.70 3.04 8.49
N GLN A 98 26.98 3.18 7.19
CA GLN A 98 27.10 4.49 6.55
C GLN A 98 25.74 5.20 6.47
N LEU A 99 24.67 4.49 6.10
CA LEU A 99 23.33 5.06 6.08
C LEU A 99 22.90 5.53 7.47
N ARG A 100 23.17 4.73 8.51
CA ARG A 100 22.88 5.10 9.89
C ARG A 100 23.68 6.32 10.35
N ARG A 101 24.98 6.38 10.01
CA ARG A 101 25.81 7.56 10.28
C ARG A 101 25.30 8.81 9.56
N ALA A 102 24.87 8.67 8.30
CA ALA A 102 24.29 9.76 7.55
C ALA A 102 22.99 10.26 8.22
N CYS A 103 22.05 9.36 8.54
CA CYS A 103 20.83 9.73 9.25
C CYS A 103 21.11 10.39 10.61
N ASP A 104 22.06 9.86 11.38
CA ASP A 104 22.47 10.43 12.67
C ASP A 104 23.09 11.83 12.52
N PHE A 105 23.80 12.08 11.40
CA PHE A 105 24.35 13.39 11.07
C PHE A 105 23.25 14.38 10.69
N TYR A 106 22.30 13.97 9.84
CA TYR A 106 21.14 14.79 9.48
C TYR A 106 20.26 15.12 10.70
N ALA A 107 20.13 14.20 11.67
CA ALA A 107 19.31 14.44 12.86
C ALA A 107 19.96 15.39 13.88
N ARG A 108 21.29 15.54 13.88
CA ARG A 108 22.03 16.31 14.89
C ARG A 108 22.51 17.69 14.44
N ASN A 109 22.50 17.96 13.14
CA ASN A 109 23.07 19.18 12.57
C ASN A 109 22.01 20.03 11.88
N THR A 110 22.26 21.33 11.82
CA THR A 110 21.39 22.33 11.19
C THR A 110 21.42 22.23 9.66
N ALA A 111 20.42 22.81 8.98
CA ALA A 111 20.31 22.71 7.52
C ALA A 111 21.52 23.29 6.76
N GLU A 112 22.19 24.31 7.30
CA GLU A 112 23.38 24.90 6.69
C GLU A 112 24.61 24.00 6.84
N GLU A 113 24.80 23.37 8.01
CA GLU A 113 25.87 22.38 8.23
C GLU A 113 25.69 21.14 7.34
N GLN A 114 24.44 20.73 7.10
CA GLN A 114 24.11 19.66 6.17
C GLN A 114 24.48 20.00 4.72
N LYS A 115 24.18 21.22 4.27
CA LYS A 115 24.53 21.71 2.92
C LYS A 115 26.04 21.77 2.71
N LEU A 116 26.78 22.30 3.68
CA LEU A 116 28.24 22.37 3.62
C LEU A 116 28.86 20.98 3.55
N ALA A 117 28.40 20.04 4.40
CA ALA A 117 28.88 18.67 4.37
C ALA A 117 28.60 17.95 3.03
N LEU A 118 27.45 18.22 2.41
CA LEU A 118 27.11 17.68 1.09
C LEU A 118 27.99 18.29 -0.01
N GLN A 119 28.26 19.60 0.06
CA GLN A 119 29.16 20.29 -0.87
C GLN A 119 30.57 19.71 -0.78
N MET A 120 31.10 19.54 0.43
CA MET A 120 32.42 18.92 0.66
C MET A 120 32.49 17.46 0.15
N ALA A 121 31.38 16.72 0.24
CA ALA A 121 31.32 15.34 -0.26
C ALA A 121 31.31 15.26 -1.80
N LEU A 122 30.75 16.27 -2.48
CA LEU A 122 30.67 16.33 -3.95
C LEU A 122 31.94 16.89 -4.57
N GLU A 123 32.57 17.87 -3.92
CA GLU A 123 33.77 18.53 -4.43
C GLU A 123 35.07 17.76 -4.11
N GLY A 124 35.00 16.82 -3.16
CA GLY A 124 36.16 16.04 -2.69
C GLY A 124 37.09 16.89 -1.82
N PHE A 125 37.68 16.29 -0.78
CA PHE A 125 38.64 17.02 0.05
C PHE A 125 39.88 17.40 -0.79
N PRO A 126 40.33 18.67 -0.78
CA PRO A 126 41.63 19.00 -1.34
C PRO A 126 42.69 18.26 -0.52
N CYS A 127 43.32 17.26 -1.12
CA CYS A 127 44.51 16.64 -0.55
C CYS A 127 45.61 17.70 -0.49
N ASN A 128 46.06 18.06 0.72
CA ASN A 128 47.31 18.77 0.99
C ASN A 128 48.17 17.92 1.93
#